data_AF-A0A5B8Z9R5-F1
#
_entry.id   AF-A0A5B8Z9R5-F1
#
_cell.length_a   1.000
_cell.length_b   1.000
_cell.length_c   1.000
_cell.angle_alpha   90.00
_cell.angle_beta   90.00
_cell.angle_gamma   90.00
#
_symmetry.space_group_name_H-M   'P 1'
#
loop_
_entity.id
_entity.type
_entity.pdbx_description
1 polymer ?
#
loop_
_entity_poly.entity_id
_entity_poly.type
_entity_poly.pdbx_seq_one_letter_code
_entity_poly.pdbx_strand_id
1 'polypeptide(L)'
;MKIQKSLFIFILTLVLSACNQQTIEDPADPWVNGEYNLSYKEIEDVIEEQGLELKEAVLSNGDFMSELNGVEPKSYRLEGNPLSVYLFPAGAERAEGVKSFEESRTGEELEKYRAYGIENVLVIYVDNANGINAKLSEALGKLNKQITTSIYN
;
A
#
# COMPACT_ATOMS: atom_id res chain seq x y z
N MET A 1 -58.06 3.13 31.16
CA MET A 1 -57.18 3.55 30.04
C MET A 1 -55.90 4.15 30.59
N LYS A 2 -54.78 3.42 30.54
CA LYS A 2 -53.42 3.92 30.86
C LYS A 2 -52.46 3.36 29.81
N ILE A 3 -52.50 3.91 28.60
CA ILE A 3 -51.62 3.51 27.47
C ILE A 3 -50.78 4.69 26.96
N GLN A 4 -50.97 5.89 27.50
CA GLN A 4 -50.38 7.12 26.95
C GLN A 4 -48.99 7.51 27.51
N LYS A 5 -48.11 6.54 27.80
CA LYS A 5 -46.70 6.83 28.12
C LYS A 5 -45.70 5.88 27.47
N SER A 6 -46.16 4.83 26.80
CA SER A 6 -45.28 3.78 26.27
C SER A 6 -44.87 3.98 24.80
N LEU A 7 -45.29 5.08 24.15
CA LEU A 7 -45.03 5.30 22.72
C LEU A 7 -43.80 6.19 22.43
N PHE A 8 -43.26 6.88 23.43
CA PHE A 8 -42.10 7.75 23.25
C PHE A 8 -40.75 7.03 23.34
N ILE A 9 -40.71 5.83 23.92
CA ILE A 9 -39.46 5.07 24.11
C ILE A 9 -39.07 4.30 22.84
N PHE A 10 -40.03 3.96 21.97
CA PHE A 10 -39.77 3.15 20.78
C PHE A 10 -39.17 3.95 19.60
N ILE A 11 -39.28 5.29 19.61
CA ILE A 11 -38.74 6.14 18.55
C ILE A 11 -37.25 6.41 18.74
N LEU A 12 -36.74 6.35 19.98
CA LEU A 12 -35.34 6.66 20.28
C LEU A 12 -34.36 5.54 19.91
N THR A 13 -34.83 4.29 19.79
CA THR A 13 -33.97 3.14 19.45
C THR A 13 -33.74 2.96 17.95
N LEU A 14 -34.48 3.66 17.08
CA LEU A 14 -34.32 3.55 15.62
C LEU A 14 -33.21 4.46 15.05
N VAL A 15 -32.66 5.39 15.84
CA VAL A 15 -31.68 6.37 15.35
C VAL A 15 -30.22 5.88 15.48
N LEU A 16 -29.96 4.78 16.20
CA LEU A 16 -28.60 4.26 16.39
C LEU A 16 -28.15 3.24 15.32
N SER A 17 -29.02 2.79 14.43
CA SER A 17 -28.66 1.84 13.36
C SER A 17 -28.23 2.52 12.04
N ALA A 18 -28.18 3.86 11.98
CA ALA A 18 -27.84 4.58 10.75
C ALA A 18 -26.33 4.87 10.57
N CYS A 19 -25.48 4.53 11.54
CA CYS A 19 -24.03 4.72 11.45
C CYS A 19 -23.30 3.39 11.33
N ASN A 20 -23.68 2.57 10.35
CA ASN A 20 -22.77 1.54 9.86
C ASN A 20 -22.95 1.42 8.35
N GLN A 21 -22.76 2.54 7.66
CA GLN A 21 -22.45 2.51 6.24
C GLN A 21 -21.01 2.02 6.14
N GLN A 22 -20.85 0.71 6.24
CA GLN A 22 -19.63 0.06 5.79
C GLN A 22 -19.67 0.23 4.27
N THR A 23 -19.09 1.33 3.80
CA THR A 23 -18.82 1.54 2.39
C THR A 23 -18.05 0.31 1.96
N ILE A 24 -18.71 -0.55 1.19
CA ILE A 24 -18.01 -1.58 0.44
C ILE A 24 -17.33 -0.76 -0.65
N GLU A 25 -16.13 -0.30 -0.34
CA GLU A 25 -15.24 0.35 -1.28
C GLU A 25 -15.02 -0.65 -2.41
N ASP A 26 -15.38 -0.24 -3.62
CA ASP A 26 -15.07 -1.02 -4.81
C ASP A 26 -13.54 -1.10 -4.86
N PRO A 27 -12.94 -2.31 -4.83
CA PRO A 27 -11.49 -2.46 -4.90
C PRO A 27 -10.87 -1.89 -6.19
N ALA A 28 -11.69 -1.45 -7.15
CA ALA A 28 -11.26 -0.76 -8.36
C ALA A 28 -11.35 0.77 -8.31
N ASP A 29 -11.93 1.39 -7.26
CA ASP A 29 -11.88 2.85 -7.10
C ASP A 29 -10.64 3.24 -6.28
N PRO A 30 -9.63 3.87 -6.89
CA PRO A 30 -8.44 4.31 -6.17
C PRO A 30 -8.75 5.42 -5.16
N TRP A 31 -9.91 6.08 -5.21
CA TRP A 31 -10.26 7.18 -4.30
C TRP A 31 -11.03 6.71 -3.06
N VAL A 32 -10.29 6.31 -2.03
CA VAL A 32 -10.85 5.90 -0.73
C VAL A 32 -10.62 7.00 0.30
N ASN A 33 -11.68 7.45 0.98
CA ASN A 33 -11.62 8.49 2.02
C ASN A 33 -10.98 9.84 1.59
N GLY A 34 -10.89 10.10 0.27
CA GLY A 34 -10.27 11.30 -0.28
C GLY A 34 -8.77 11.19 -0.55
N GLU A 35 -8.18 9.99 -0.43
CA GLU A 35 -6.80 9.68 -0.81
C GLU A 35 -6.79 8.77 -2.05
N TYR A 36 -5.79 8.94 -2.92
CA TYR A 36 -5.56 8.07 -4.07
C TYR A 36 -4.70 6.88 -3.64
N ASN A 37 -5.27 5.69 -3.66
CA ASN A 37 -4.62 4.43 -3.34
C ASN A 37 -4.20 3.70 -4.61
N LEU A 38 -2.91 3.43 -4.71
CA LEU A 38 -2.33 2.62 -5.76
C LEU A 38 -2.60 1.13 -5.50
N SER A 39 -2.78 0.40 -6.59
CA SER A 39 -2.93 -1.06 -6.63
C SER A 39 -1.62 -1.76 -7.03
N TYR A 40 -1.54 -3.08 -6.76
CA TYR A 40 -0.42 -3.90 -7.22
C TYR A 40 -0.27 -3.84 -8.74
N LYS A 41 -1.39 -3.84 -9.47
CA LYS A 41 -1.39 -3.85 -10.92
C LYS A 41 -0.76 -2.57 -11.49
N GLU A 42 -1.09 -1.40 -10.93
CA GLU A 42 -0.49 -0.14 -11.38
C GLU A 42 1.03 -0.13 -11.18
N ILE A 43 1.52 -0.72 -10.08
CA ILE A 43 2.94 -0.82 -9.77
C ILE A 43 3.63 -1.81 -10.73
N GLU A 44 3.02 -2.98 -10.95
CA GLU A 44 3.50 -4.01 -11.89
C GLU A 44 3.59 -3.43 -13.31
N ASP A 45 2.52 -2.79 -13.79
CA ASP A 45 2.44 -2.21 -15.13
C ASP A 45 3.57 -1.19 -15.37
N VAL A 46 3.78 -0.22 -14.46
CA VAL A 46 4.81 0.82 -14.69
C VAL A 46 6.23 0.26 -14.66
N ILE A 47 6.47 -0.80 -13.90
CA ILE A 47 7.78 -1.47 -13.85
C ILE A 47 8.01 -2.24 -15.15
N GLU A 48 7.03 -3.01 -15.61
CA GLU A 48 7.11 -3.77 -16.86
C GLU A 48 7.21 -2.86 -18.09
N GLU A 49 6.55 -1.69 -18.09
CA GLU A 49 6.67 -0.67 -19.14
C GLU A 49 8.11 -0.14 -19.31
N GLN A 50 8.93 -0.19 -18.25
CA GLN A 50 10.36 0.15 -18.34
C GLN A 50 11.24 -1.02 -18.84
N GLY A 51 10.60 -2.11 -19.28
CA GLY A 51 11.25 -3.31 -19.76
C GLY A 51 11.98 -4.07 -18.65
N LEU A 52 11.49 -3.98 -17.42
CA LEU A 52 11.98 -4.75 -16.27
C LEU A 52 11.05 -5.95 -16.05
N GLU A 53 11.61 -7.15 -15.99
CA GLU A 53 10.80 -8.35 -15.77
C GLU A 53 10.52 -8.56 -14.28
N LEU A 54 9.23 -8.58 -13.91
CA LEU A 54 8.76 -8.96 -12.59
C LEU A 54 8.26 -10.40 -12.60
N LYS A 55 8.75 -11.20 -11.66
CA LYS A 55 8.26 -12.57 -11.44
C LYS A 55 7.80 -12.70 -10.01
N GLU A 56 6.52 -12.96 -9.80
CA GLU A 56 6.00 -13.26 -8.46
C GLU A 56 6.79 -14.45 -7.86
N ALA A 57 7.15 -14.33 -6.59
CA ALA A 57 8.01 -15.31 -5.93
C ALA A 57 7.62 -15.46 -4.47
N VAL A 58 7.62 -16.69 -3.96
CA VAL A 58 7.60 -16.93 -2.52
C VAL A 58 9.03 -16.82 -2.02
N LEU A 59 9.34 -15.80 -1.23
CA LEU A 59 10.65 -15.66 -0.60
C LEU A 59 10.69 -16.44 0.72
N SER A 60 11.84 -17.02 1.04
CA SER A 60 11.99 -17.84 2.26
C SER A 60 12.11 -16.95 3.49
N ASN A 61 11.67 -17.45 4.64
CA ASN A 61 11.90 -16.80 5.93
C ASN A 61 13.41 -16.60 6.15
N GLY A 62 13.87 -15.35 6.09
CA GLY A 62 15.28 -14.96 6.17
C GLY A 62 15.78 -14.16 4.95
N ASP A 63 15.11 -14.25 3.80
CA ASP A 63 15.47 -13.52 2.57
C ASP A 63 14.93 -12.07 2.53
N PHE A 64 14.60 -11.52 3.70
CA PHE A 64 13.74 -10.35 3.90
C PHE A 64 12.30 -10.52 3.40
N MET A 65 11.42 -9.63 3.92
CA MET A 65 9.96 -9.54 3.69
C MET A 65 9.08 -10.13 4.79
N SER A 66 9.32 -9.74 6.04
CA SER A 66 8.33 -9.90 7.10
C SER A 66 7.21 -8.86 6.96
N GLU A 67 6.09 -9.13 7.59
CA GLU A 67 5.02 -8.17 7.82
C GLU A 67 5.58 -6.83 8.37
N LEU A 68 5.08 -5.71 7.84
CA LEU A 68 5.38 -4.36 8.33
C LEU A 68 4.09 -3.72 8.80
N ASN A 69 4.03 -3.36 10.08
CA ASN A 69 2.85 -2.73 10.68
C ASN A 69 1.52 -3.48 10.37
N GLY A 70 1.50 -4.81 10.47
CA GLY A 70 0.30 -5.60 10.15
C GLY A 70 0.10 -5.91 8.66
N VAL A 71 0.96 -5.41 7.77
CA VAL A 71 0.82 -5.58 6.31
C VAL A 71 1.84 -6.57 5.79
N GLU A 72 1.34 -7.67 5.23
CA GLU A 72 2.16 -8.62 4.47
C GLU A 72 2.47 -8.07 3.08
N PRO A 73 3.70 -8.24 2.59
CA PRO A 73 4.03 -7.81 1.24
C PRO A 73 3.65 -8.85 0.18
N LYS A 74 3.48 -8.35 -1.05
CA LYS A 74 3.60 -9.18 -2.25
C LYS A 74 5.06 -9.21 -2.70
N SER A 75 5.57 -10.41 -2.95
CA SER A 75 6.98 -10.69 -3.22
C SER A 75 7.24 -10.98 -4.70
N TYR A 76 8.35 -10.45 -5.21
CA TYR A 76 8.78 -10.64 -6.58
C TYR A 76 10.29 -10.88 -6.67
N ARG A 77 10.70 -11.39 -7.83
CA ARG A 77 12.06 -11.25 -8.35
C ARG A 77 12.06 -10.26 -9.51
N LEU A 78 12.79 -9.17 -9.33
CA LEU A 78 13.11 -8.20 -10.36
C LEU A 78 14.49 -8.53 -10.91
N GLU A 79 14.57 -9.00 -12.16
CA GLU A 79 15.85 -9.41 -12.77
C GLU A 79 16.66 -10.37 -11.87
N GLY A 80 15.94 -11.30 -11.20
CA GLY A 80 16.51 -12.29 -10.27
C GLY A 80 16.71 -11.80 -8.83
N ASN A 81 16.63 -10.50 -8.56
CA ASN A 81 16.82 -9.91 -7.23
C ASN A 81 15.50 -9.77 -6.46
N PRO A 82 15.47 -9.99 -5.14
CA PRO A 82 14.29 -9.77 -4.31
C PRO A 82 13.72 -8.36 -4.42
N LEU A 83 12.40 -8.27 -4.58
CA LEU A 83 11.62 -7.03 -4.52
C LEU A 83 10.32 -7.27 -3.74
N SER A 84 9.98 -6.30 -2.92
CA SER A 84 8.82 -6.28 -2.04
C SER A 84 7.88 -5.15 -2.37
N VAL A 85 6.59 -5.42 -2.41
CA VAL A 85 5.57 -4.38 -2.51
C VAL A 85 4.56 -4.53 -1.37
N TYR A 86 4.45 -3.49 -0.56
CA TYR A 86 3.45 -3.39 0.51
C TYR A 86 2.39 -2.39 0.08
N LEU A 87 1.12 -2.78 0.18
CA LEU A 87 -0.02 -1.88 0.03
C LEU A 87 -0.63 -1.63 1.40
N PHE A 88 -0.46 -0.42 1.89
CA PHE A 88 -1.07 0.04 3.12
C PHE A 88 -2.49 0.57 2.83
N PRO A 89 -3.32 0.76 3.87
CA PRO A 89 -4.62 1.40 3.71
C PRO A 89 -4.54 2.86 3.22
N ALA A 90 -3.49 3.57 3.63
CA ALA A 90 -3.27 4.98 3.29
C ALA A 90 -1.79 5.38 3.48
N GLY A 91 -1.46 6.61 3.12
CA GLY A 91 -0.08 7.12 3.16
C GLY A 91 0.50 7.28 4.57
N ALA A 92 -0.35 7.48 5.57
CA ALA A 92 0.05 7.57 6.97
C ALA A 92 0.55 6.22 7.51
N GLU A 93 -0.19 5.15 7.23
CA GLU A 93 0.14 3.77 7.58
C GLU A 93 1.39 3.29 6.84
N ARG A 94 1.58 3.72 5.59
CA ARG A 94 2.85 3.51 4.87
C ARG A 94 4.02 4.18 5.58
N ALA A 95 3.84 5.37 6.14
CA ALA A 95 4.90 6.04 6.90
C ALA A 95 5.25 5.25 8.18
N GLU A 96 4.26 4.66 8.85
CA GLU A 96 4.48 3.72 9.96
C GLU A 96 5.21 2.45 9.49
N GLY A 97 4.84 1.91 8.32
CA GLY A 97 5.52 0.78 7.70
C GLY A 97 7.00 1.04 7.39
N VAL A 98 7.34 2.24 6.91
CA VAL A 98 8.75 2.67 6.75
C VAL A 98 9.48 2.65 8.08
N LYS A 99 8.86 3.16 9.14
CA LYS A 99 9.46 3.14 10.47
C LYS A 99 9.66 1.70 10.97
N SER A 100 8.66 0.83 10.82
CA SER A 100 8.80 -0.60 11.16
C SER A 100 9.93 -1.27 10.39
N PHE A 101 10.08 -0.94 9.11
CA PHE A 101 11.17 -1.44 8.29
C PHE A 101 12.54 -0.99 8.78
N GLU A 102 12.71 0.29 9.09
CA GLU A 102 13.94 0.84 9.66
C GLU A 102 14.25 0.22 11.04
N GLU A 103 13.24 0.07 11.91
CA GLU A 103 13.39 -0.54 13.23
C GLU A 103 13.72 -2.05 13.18
N SER A 104 13.18 -2.77 12.19
CA SER A 104 13.48 -4.19 11.97
C SER A 104 14.93 -4.43 11.54
N ARG A 105 15.67 -3.39 11.16
CA ARG A 105 17.01 -3.46 10.58
C ARG A 105 18.02 -2.72 11.45
N THR A 106 18.65 -3.43 12.38
CA THR A 106 19.80 -2.92 13.14
C THR A 106 21.12 -3.32 12.47
N GLY A 107 21.85 -2.38 11.84
CA GLY A 107 23.26 -2.59 11.39
C GLY A 107 23.51 -2.55 9.86
N GLU A 108 24.55 -3.28 9.40
CA GLU A 108 25.11 -3.29 8.02
C GLU A 108 24.14 -3.69 6.89
N GLU A 109 22.94 -4.18 7.21
CA GLU A 109 21.96 -4.62 6.23
C GLU A 109 21.23 -3.46 5.54
N LEU A 110 21.15 -2.28 6.16
CA LEU A 110 20.48 -1.11 5.59
C LEU A 110 21.15 -0.64 4.28
N GLU A 111 22.47 -0.79 4.15
CA GLU A 111 23.20 -0.31 2.97
C GLU A 111 22.93 -1.12 1.71
N LYS A 112 22.39 -2.35 1.84
CA LYS A 112 22.14 -3.25 0.71
C LYS A 112 20.77 -3.07 0.08
N TYR A 113 19.87 -2.29 0.70
CA TYR A 113 18.50 -2.16 0.25
C TYR A 113 18.08 -0.70 0.14
N ARG A 114 17.14 -0.47 -0.77
CA ARG A 114 16.47 0.81 -0.92
C ARG A 114 14.99 0.63 -0.66
N ALA A 115 14.39 1.71 -0.17
CA ALA A 115 12.95 1.84 0.02
C ALA A 115 12.45 3.02 -0.83
N TYR A 116 11.34 2.83 -1.53
CA TYR A 116 10.63 3.86 -2.28
C TYR A 116 9.19 3.91 -1.81
N GLY A 117 8.75 5.07 -1.32
CA GLY A 117 7.39 5.27 -0.83
C GLY A 117 6.61 6.24 -1.71
N ILE A 118 5.36 5.89 -2.01
CA ILE A 118 4.43 6.73 -2.77
C ILE A 118 2.99 6.41 -2.39
N GLU A 119 2.18 7.41 -2.06
CA GLU A 119 0.83 7.24 -1.51
C GLU A 119 0.82 6.15 -0.41
N ASN A 120 -0.01 5.12 -0.58
CA ASN A 120 -0.14 3.96 0.28
C ASN A 120 0.86 2.83 0.00
N VAL A 121 1.85 3.02 -0.88
CA VAL A 121 2.76 1.98 -1.35
C VAL A 121 4.15 2.14 -0.75
N LEU A 122 4.73 1.03 -0.29
CA LEU A 122 6.16 0.92 -0.01
C LEU A 122 6.77 -0.18 -0.88
N VAL A 123 7.77 0.18 -1.69
CA VAL A 123 8.58 -0.77 -2.45
C VAL A 123 9.95 -0.90 -1.80
N ILE A 124 10.35 -2.12 -1.46
CA ILE A 124 11.68 -2.42 -0.92
C ILE A 124 12.42 -3.34 -1.89
N TYR A 125 13.67 -3.01 -2.21
CA TYR A 125 14.45 -3.74 -3.21
C TYR A 125 15.94 -3.70 -2.91
N VAL A 126 16.68 -4.66 -3.46
CA VAL A 126 18.15 -4.71 -3.34
C VAL A 126 18.79 -3.58 -4.15
N ASP A 127 19.68 -2.83 -3.51
CA ASP A 127 20.48 -1.79 -4.16
C ASP A 127 21.46 -2.43 -5.16
N ASN A 128 21.22 -2.27 -6.45
CA ASN A 128 22.10 -2.78 -7.50
C ASN A 128 22.68 -1.67 -8.37
N ALA A 129 23.96 -1.81 -8.74
CA ALA A 129 24.65 -0.82 -9.57
C ALA A 129 24.38 -0.98 -11.09
N ASN A 130 23.67 -2.03 -11.51
CA ASN A 130 23.56 -2.45 -12.92
C ASN A 130 22.53 -1.63 -13.73
N GLY A 131 22.17 -0.42 -13.28
CA GLY A 131 21.18 0.44 -13.94
C GLY A 131 19.73 0.03 -13.74
N ILE A 132 19.44 -1.14 -13.15
CA ILE A 132 18.07 -1.57 -12.81
C ILE A 132 17.46 -0.57 -11.82
N ASN A 133 18.23 -0.12 -10.83
CA ASN A 133 17.77 0.92 -9.88
C ASN A 133 17.31 2.21 -10.56
N ALA A 134 18.00 2.66 -11.61
CA ALA A 134 17.64 3.88 -12.31
C ALA A 134 16.31 3.70 -13.06
N LYS A 135 16.16 2.58 -13.78
CA LYS A 135 14.91 2.21 -14.46
C LYS A 135 13.75 2.04 -13.49
N LEU A 136 13.99 1.38 -12.36
CA LEU A 136 12.97 1.16 -11.32
C LEU A 136 12.54 2.48 -10.69
N SER A 137 13.50 3.36 -10.34
CA SER A 137 13.20 4.70 -9.83
C SER A 137 12.40 5.53 -10.85
N GLU A 138 12.75 5.42 -12.14
CA GLU A 138 12.00 6.08 -13.21
C GLU A 138 10.57 5.52 -13.36
N ALA A 139 10.39 4.19 -13.33
CA ALA A 139 9.08 3.54 -13.32
C ALA A 139 8.20 4.08 -12.19
N LEU A 140 8.70 3.97 -10.96
CA LEU A 140 7.96 4.37 -9.77
C LEU A 140 7.70 5.89 -9.74
N GLY A 141 8.63 6.70 -10.27
CA GLY A 141 8.45 8.15 -10.42
C GLY A 141 7.33 8.55 -11.38
N LYS A 142 6.98 7.70 -12.37
CA LYS A 142 5.84 7.97 -13.27
C LYS A 142 4.50 7.93 -12.53
N LEU A 143 4.36 7.07 -11.51
CA LEU A 143 3.15 6.98 -10.69
C LEU A 143 2.84 8.32 -10.02
N ASN A 144 3.86 8.98 -9.44
CA ASN A 144 3.69 10.28 -8.78
C ASN A 144 3.14 11.36 -9.74
N LYS A 145 3.63 11.33 -10.98
CA LYS A 145 3.20 12.26 -12.02
C LYS A 145 1.78 11.97 -12.53
N GLN A 146 1.42 10.69 -12.66
CA GLN A 146 0.08 10.26 -13.05
C GLN A 146 -0.95 10.67 -11.99
N ILE A 147 -0.67 10.43 -10.72
CA ILE A 147 -1.50 10.86 -9.59
C ILE A 147 -1.69 12.38 -9.62
N THR A 148 -0.60 13.14 -9.67
CA THR A 148 -0.66 14.61 -9.72
C THR A 148 -1.53 15.08 -10.89
N THR A 149 -1.45 14.45 -12.06
CA THR A 149 -2.27 14.81 -13.23
C THR A 149 -3.74 14.43 -13.05
N SER A 150 -4.04 13.31 -12.40
CA SER A 150 -5.42 12.87 -12.13
C SER A 150 -6.15 13.76 -11.12
N ILE A 151 -5.44 14.39 -10.19
CA ILE A 151 -6.03 15.26 -9.15
C ILE A 151 -6.51 16.60 -9.73
N TYR A 152 -5.88 17.08 -10.80
CA TYR A 152 -6.13 18.41 -11.35
C TYR A 152 -7.04 18.41 -12.59
N ASN A 153 -7.61 17.27 -12.99
CA ASN A 153 -8.57 17.15 -14.10
C ASN A 153 -9.98 16.85 -13.59
#